data_AF-A0A142BH89-F1
#
_entry.id   AF-A0A142BH89-F1
#
_cell.length_a   1.000
_cell.length_b   1.000
_cell.length_c   1.000
_cell.angle_alpha   90.00
_cell.angle_beta   90.00
_cell.angle_gamma   90.00
#
_symmetry.space_group_name_H-M   'P 1'
#
loop_
_entity.id
_entity.type
_entity.pdbx_description
1 polymer ?
#
loop_
_entity_poly.entity_id
_entity_poly.type
_entity_poly.pdbx_seq_one_letter_code
_entity_poly.pdbx_strand_id
1 'polypeptide(L)'
;METYLDINNEAGHKLAQLEQRLAGKVLQKALVDLAKPLKAEMKEEAPKRSGALRRSIGHKSRLDRRNKTARIRIGLTYKKANRKGYVAGMMQERGTRFTQAQPFINPVAEQHLPTLEKDLADFILAQFDNL
;
A
#
# COMPACT_ATOMS: atom_id res chain seq x y z
N MET A 1 -0.45 6.92 3.20
CA MET A 1 0.30 6.01 4.06
C MET A 1 1.67 5.80 3.47
N GLU A 2 2.71 6.04 4.27
CA GLU A 2 4.11 5.71 3.98
C GLU A 2 4.63 4.92 5.21
N THR A 3 5.36 3.83 5.01
CA THR A 3 5.94 2.97 6.07
C THR A 3 7.46 2.82 5.84
N TYR A 4 8.23 2.68 6.92
CA TYR A 4 9.69 2.56 6.92
C TYR A 4 10.11 1.27 7.63
N LEU A 5 11.25 0.68 7.26
CA LEU A 5 11.79 -0.52 7.91
C LEU A 5 13.11 -0.17 8.60
N ASP A 6 13.24 -0.52 9.89
CA ASP A 6 14.48 -0.34 10.64
C ASP A 6 15.54 -1.33 10.14
N ILE A 7 16.73 -0.82 9.85
CA ILE A 7 17.87 -1.58 9.30
C ILE A 7 18.55 -2.44 10.36
N ASN A 8 18.27 -2.21 11.65
CA ASN A 8 18.87 -2.93 12.77
C ASN A 8 18.16 -4.26 13.12
N ASN A 9 17.11 -4.63 12.40
CA ASN A 9 16.45 -5.93 12.55
C ASN A 9 17.04 -6.98 11.58
N GLU A 10 16.80 -8.27 11.84
CA GLU A 10 17.35 -9.38 11.05
C GLU A 10 17.03 -9.27 9.55
N ALA A 11 15.81 -8.84 9.21
CA ALA A 11 15.38 -8.59 7.84
C ALA A 11 16.20 -7.48 7.16
N GLY A 12 16.52 -6.41 7.88
CA GLY A 12 17.41 -5.33 7.46
C GLY A 12 18.83 -5.82 7.18
N HIS A 13 19.37 -6.69 8.04
CA HIS A 13 20.68 -7.31 7.83
C HIS A 13 20.73 -8.24 6.62
N LYS A 14 19.74 -9.15 6.44
CA LYS A 14 19.67 -10.01 5.25
C LYS A 14 19.55 -9.18 3.96
N LEU A 15 18.77 -8.10 3.98
CA LEU A 15 18.65 -7.18 2.84
C LEU A 15 19.96 -6.44 2.54
N ALA A 16 20.75 -6.07 3.56
CA ALA A 16 22.02 -5.38 3.39
C ALA A 16 23.10 -6.27 2.73
N GLN A 17 22.99 -7.59 2.85
CA GLN A 17 23.90 -8.56 2.23
C GLN A 17 23.64 -8.78 0.73
N LEU A 18 22.48 -8.37 0.23
CA LEU A 18 22.17 -8.47 -1.20
C LEU A 18 22.78 -7.34 -2.01
N GLU A 19 23.06 -7.60 -3.29
CA GLU A 19 23.33 -6.53 -4.25
C GLU A 19 22.19 -5.51 -4.22
N GLN A 20 22.55 -4.22 -4.24
CA GLN A 20 21.59 -3.12 -4.05
C GLN A 20 20.38 -3.18 -4.99
N ARG A 21 20.60 -3.62 -6.24
CA ARG A 21 19.53 -3.76 -7.23
C ARG A 21 18.56 -4.90 -6.87
N LEU A 22 19.06 -5.97 -6.26
CA LEU A 22 18.26 -7.11 -5.83
C LEU A 22 17.50 -6.78 -4.54
N ALA A 23 18.16 -6.18 -3.55
CA ALA A 23 17.54 -5.71 -2.31
C ALA A 23 16.33 -4.80 -2.58
N GLY A 24 16.49 -3.80 -3.47
CA GLY A 24 15.41 -2.89 -3.84
C GLY A 24 14.23 -3.57 -4.54
N LYS A 25 14.50 -4.61 -5.35
CA LYS A 25 13.43 -5.41 -5.99
C LYS A 25 12.69 -6.28 -4.99
N VAL A 26 13.41 -6.91 -4.05
CA VAL A 26 12.82 -7.72 -2.98
C VAL A 26 11.92 -6.85 -2.09
N LEU A 27 12.41 -5.69 -1.64
CA LEU A 27 11.63 -4.70 -0.89
C LEU A 27 10.37 -4.26 -1.66
N GLN A 28 10.51 -3.93 -2.94
CA GLN A 28 9.37 -3.52 -3.76
C GLN A 28 8.34 -4.65 -3.91
N LYS A 29 8.78 -5.89 -4.11
CA LYS A 29 7.90 -7.07 -4.22
C LYS A 29 7.17 -7.32 -2.90
N ALA A 30 7.90 -7.30 -1.78
CA ALA A 30 7.35 -7.47 -0.44
C ALA A 30 6.24 -6.45 -0.14
N LEU A 31 6.50 -5.16 -0.40
CA LEU A 31 5.49 -4.12 -0.24
C LEU A 31 4.25 -4.34 -1.13
N VAL A 32 4.43 -4.81 -2.37
CA VAL A 32 3.30 -5.09 -3.27
C VAL A 32 2.48 -6.27 -2.78
N ASP A 33 3.12 -7.30 -2.25
CA ASP A 33 2.46 -8.51 -1.74
C ASP A 33 1.68 -8.21 -0.46
N LEU A 34 2.25 -7.48 0.49
CA LEU A 34 1.55 -6.99 1.68
C LEU A 34 0.38 -6.07 1.33
N ALA A 35 0.52 -5.26 0.28
CA ALA A 35 -0.56 -4.39 -0.18
C ALA A 35 -1.73 -5.14 -0.83
N LYS A 36 -1.60 -6.44 -1.17
CA LYS A 36 -2.67 -7.22 -1.80
C LYS A 36 -3.91 -7.35 -0.90
N PRO A 37 -3.82 -7.88 0.34
CA PRO A 37 -4.96 -8.00 1.24
C PRO A 37 -5.58 -6.63 1.56
N LEU A 38 -4.79 -5.62 1.94
CA LEU A 38 -5.30 -4.27 2.20
C LEU A 38 -6.10 -3.71 1.01
N LYS A 39 -5.58 -3.87 -0.21
CA LYS A 39 -6.25 -3.41 -1.44
C LYS A 39 -7.53 -4.21 -1.72
N ALA A 40 -7.59 -5.49 -1.34
CA ALA A 40 -8.79 -6.30 -1.50
C ALA A 40 -9.89 -5.84 -0.55
N GLU A 41 -9.56 -5.62 0.71
CA GLU A 41 -10.48 -5.14 1.74
C GLU A 41 -11.01 -3.72 1.42
N MET A 42 -10.13 -2.78 1.04
CA MET A 42 -10.56 -1.45 0.56
C MET A 42 -11.56 -1.52 -0.61
N LYS A 43 -11.46 -2.57 -1.45
CA LYS A 43 -12.36 -2.78 -2.58
C LYS A 43 -13.68 -3.43 -2.20
N GLU A 44 -13.73 -4.13 -1.08
CA GLU A 44 -14.93 -4.72 -0.51
C GLU A 44 -15.77 -3.67 0.21
N GLU A 45 -15.10 -2.78 0.96
CA GLU A 45 -15.70 -1.63 1.64
C GLU A 45 -16.13 -0.51 0.68
N ALA A 46 -15.60 -0.50 -0.55
CA ALA A 46 -15.95 0.52 -1.53
C ALA A 46 -17.46 0.51 -1.87
N PRO A 47 -18.11 1.68 -1.98
CA PRO A 47 -19.53 1.77 -2.31
C PRO A 47 -19.91 1.02 -3.60
N LYS A 48 -20.98 0.20 -3.51
CA LYS A 48 -21.31 -0.81 -4.52
C LYS A 48 -22.10 -0.29 -5.72
N ARG A 49 -22.78 0.86 -5.63
CA ARG A 49 -23.78 1.34 -6.60
C ARG A 49 -23.44 1.12 -8.08
N SER A 50 -22.24 1.48 -8.52
CA SER A 50 -21.77 1.28 -9.91
C SER A 50 -20.47 0.45 -10.03
N GLY A 51 -19.88 0.10 -8.88
CA GLY A 51 -18.54 -0.50 -8.79
C GLY A 51 -17.39 0.37 -9.30
N ALA A 52 -17.63 1.63 -9.70
CA ALA A 52 -16.60 2.50 -10.26
C ALA A 52 -15.49 2.83 -9.24
N LEU A 53 -15.85 3.05 -7.97
CA LEU A 53 -14.90 3.29 -6.89
C LEU A 53 -14.05 2.04 -6.60
N ARG A 54 -14.67 0.86 -6.52
CA ARG A 54 -13.97 -0.42 -6.42
C ARG A 54 -12.92 -0.60 -7.52
N ARG A 55 -13.27 -0.27 -8.78
CA ARG A 55 -12.35 -0.38 -9.92
C ARG A 55 -11.21 0.64 -9.90
N SER A 56 -11.42 1.81 -9.29
CA SER A 56 -10.40 2.88 -9.23
C SER A 56 -9.35 2.67 -8.14
N ILE A 57 -9.60 1.79 -7.17
CA ILE A 57 -8.63 1.41 -6.14
C ILE A 57 -7.47 0.62 -6.76
N GLY A 58 -6.26 1.08 -6.47
CA GLY A 58 -5.02 0.48 -6.94
C GLY A 58 -3.87 0.75 -5.99
N HIS A 59 -2.67 0.40 -6.44
CA HIS A 59 -1.45 0.80 -5.77
C HIS A 59 -0.46 1.38 -6.77
N LYS A 60 0.48 2.16 -6.26
CA LYS A 60 1.65 2.64 -6.99
C LYS A 60 2.87 2.43 -6.12
N SER A 61 3.80 1.59 -6.56
CA SER A 61 5.10 1.43 -5.91
C SER A 61 6.15 2.28 -6.59
N ARG A 62 7.12 2.78 -5.82
CA ARG A 62 8.32 3.45 -6.31
C ARG A 62 9.52 2.95 -5.52
N LEU A 63 10.64 2.77 -6.21
CA LEU A 63 11.94 2.50 -5.62
C LEU A 63 12.80 3.76 -5.77
N ASP A 64 13.25 4.30 -4.64
CA ASP A 64 14.29 5.32 -4.61
C ASP A 64 15.65 4.63 -4.53
N ARG A 65 16.35 4.63 -5.67
CA ARG A 65 17.66 3.99 -5.80
C ARG A 65 18.75 4.70 -4.99
N ARG A 66 18.61 6.01 -4.75
CA ARG A 66 19.62 6.80 -4.04
C ARG A 66 19.52 6.54 -2.54
N ASN A 67 18.30 6.59 -2.02
CA ASN A 67 18.05 6.42 -0.59
C ASN A 67 17.81 4.97 -0.18
N LYS A 68 17.90 4.01 -1.12
CA LYS A 68 17.63 2.57 -0.90
C LYS A 68 16.28 2.31 -0.24
N THR A 69 15.30 3.18 -0.49
CA THR A 69 13.95 3.06 0.09
C THR A 69 12.95 2.68 -0.98
N ALA A 70 11.97 1.85 -0.60
CA ALA A 70 10.81 1.56 -1.43
C ALA A 70 9.57 2.15 -0.75
N ARG A 71 8.64 2.68 -1.55
CA ARG A 71 7.38 3.22 -1.07
C ARG A 71 6.23 2.66 -1.88
N ILE A 72 5.12 2.36 -1.20
CA ILE A 72 3.87 1.97 -1.85
C ILE A 72 2.75 2.90 -1.42
N ARG A 73 1.97 3.37 -2.38
CA ARG A 73 0.74 4.12 -2.15
C ARG A 73 -0.43 3.27 -2.57
N ILE A 74 -1.36 3.00 -1.67
CA ILE A 74 -2.61 2.27 -1.93
C ILE A 74 -3.77 3.27 -1.84
N GLY A 75 -4.79 3.12 -2.69
CA GLY A 75 -6.01 3.91 -2.66
C GLY A 75 -6.54 4.29 -4.04
N LEU A 76 -7.31 5.38 -4.11
CA LEU A 76 -7.85 5.89 -5.37
C LEU A 76 -6.73 6.25 -6.35
N THR A 77 -6.83 5.72 -7.57
CA THR A 77 -5.83 5.93 -8.62
C THR A 77 -6.40 6.72 -9.78
N TYR A 78 -5.84 7.89 -10.06
CA TYR A 78 -6.26 8.77 -11.17
C TYR A 78 -6.09 8.14 -12.56
N LYS A 79 -5.22 7.13 -12.73
CA LYS A 79 -5.11 6.38 -14.00
C LYS A 79 -6.30 5.44 -14.22
N LYS A 80 -6.93 4.97 -13.14
CA LYS A 80 -8.03 3.98 -13.19
C LYS A 80 -9.41 4.63 -13.07
N ALA A 81 -9.47 5.84 -12.50
CA ALA A 81 -10.66 6.67 -12.47
C ALA A 81 -10.53 7.79 -13.51
N ASN A 82 -11.62 8.24 -14.12
CA ASN A 82 -11.60 9.56 -14.74
C ASN A 82 -11.54 10.65 -13.65
N ARG A 83 -11.23 11.90 -14.03
CA ARG A 83 -11.11 13.04 -13.08
C ARG A 83 -12.31 13.14 -12.14
N LYS A 84 -13.51 13.05 -12.69
CA LYS A 84 -14.76 13.16 -11.93
C LYS A 84 -14.91 12.03 -10.90
N GLY A 85 -14.60 10.78 -11.29
CA GLY A 85 -14.65 9.63 -10.40
C GLY A 85 -13.61 9.66 -9.30
N TYR A 86 -12.40 10.17 -9.58
CA TYR A 86 -11.39 10.40 -8.55
C TYR A 86 -11.85 11.43 -7.52
N VAL A 87 -12.35 12.58 -7.97
CA VAL A 87 -12.87 13.64 -7.09
C VAL A 87 -14.06 13.14 -6.28
N ALA A 88 -15.01 12.44 -6.91
CA ALA A 88 -16.16 11.86 -6.24
C ALA A 88 -15.73 10.85 -5.16
N GLY A 89 -14.74 10.00 -5.43
CA GLY A 89 -14.19 9.10 -4.43
C GLY A 89 -13.53 9.83 -3.26
N MET A 90 -12.82 10.92 -3.52
CA MET A 90 -12.24 11.75 -2.45
C MET A 90 -13.30 12.45 -1.61
N MET A 91 -14.38 12.92 -2.23
CA MET A 91 -15.53 13.52 -1.55
C MET A 91 -16.29 12.49 -0.71
N GLN A 92 -16.42 11.26 -1.20
CA GLN A 92 -17.00 10.16 -0.43
C GLN A 92 -16.13 9.85 0.80
N GLU A 93 -14.81 9.73 0.59
CA GLU A 93 -13.85 9.38 1.64
C GLU A 93 -13.78 10.43 2.76
N ARG A 94 -13.88 11.72 2.41
CA ARG A 94 -13.63 12.84 3.34
C ARG A 94 -14.88 13.64 3.69
N GLY A 95 -15.99 13.39 3.02
CA GLY A 95 -17.17 14.23 3.07
C GLY A 95 -16.99 15.54 2.30
N THR A 96 -18.05 16.35 2.34
CA THR A 96 -18.10 17.71 1.82
C THR A 96 -18.86 18.59 2.80
N ARG A 97 -19.01 19.89 2.48
CA ARG A 97 -19.87 20.80 3.25
C ARG A 97 -21.31 20.30 3.39
N PHE A 98 -21.81 19.52 2.42
CA PHE A 98 -23.23 19.13 2.33
C PHE A 98 -23.45 17.62 2.53
N THR A 99 -22.39 16.85 2.74
CA THR A 99 -22.49 15.38 2.81
C THR A 99 -21.46 14.86 3.79
N GLN A 100 -21.89 14.03 4.74
CA GLN A 100 -20.99 13.39 5.69
C GLN A 100 -20.04 12.42 4.99
N ALA A 101 -18.86 12.25 5.58
CA ALA A 101 -17.87 11.29 5.09
C ALA A 101 -18.40 9.86 5.24
N GLN A 102 -18.14 9.03 4.23
CA GLN A 102 -18.39 7.60 4.23
C GLN A 102 -17.10 6.92 3.79
N PRO A 103 -16.10 6.88 4.70
CA PRO A 103 -14.77 6.44 4.36
C PRO A 103 -14.73 4.93 4.15
N PHE A 104 -13.96 4.49 3.15
CA PHE A 104 -13.77 3.09 2.78
C PHE A 104 -12.30 2.74 2.55
N ILE A 105 -11.40 3.73 2.58
CA ILE A 105 -9.95 3.54 2.47
C ILE A 105 -9.29 3.71 3.84
N ASN A 106 -9.54 4.82 4.51
CA ASN A 106 -8.88 5.18 5.76
C ASN A 106 -9.14 4.17 6.90
N PRO A 107 -10.38 3.67 7.13
CA PRO A 107 -10.63 2.71 8.20
C PRO A 107 -9.80 1.42 8.03
N VAL A 108 -9.77 0.89 6.81
CA VAL A 108 -8.93 -0.27 6.46
C VAL A 108 -7.46 0.05 6.68
N ALA A 109 -7.01 1.25 6.29
CA ALA A 109 -5.62 1.63 6.46
C ALA A 109 -5.23 1.76 7.95
N GLU A 110 -6.10 2.33 8.79
CA GLU A 110 -5.91 2.48 10.23
C GLU A 110 -5.89 1.15 10.97
N GLN A 111 -6.72 0.19 10.54
CA GLN A 111 -6.75 -1.16 11.11
C GLN A 111 -5.45 -1.94 10.87
N HIS A 112 -4.82 -1.77 9.70
CA HIS A 112 -3.63 -2.53 9.31
C HIS A 112 -2.31 -1.82 9.61
N LEU A 113 -2.31 -0.49 9.80
CA LEU A 113 -1.12 0.31 10.12
C LEU A 113 -0.21 -0.27 11.20
N PRO A 114 -0.75 -0.72 12.36
CA PRO A 114 0.09 -1.17 13.46
C PRO A 114 0.88 -2.45 13.17
N THR A 115 0.43 -3.28 12.24
CA THR A 115 1.06 -4.59 11.96
C THR A 115 1.96 -4.57 10.73
N LEU A 116 1.80 -3.60 9.83
CA LEU A 116 2.50 -3.54 8.54
C LEU A 116 4.03 -3.62 8.62
N GLU A 117 4.67 -3.02 9.64
CA GLU A 117 6.13 -3.09 9.80
C GLU A 117 6.59 -4.51 10.14
N LYS A 118 5.87 -5.18 11.04
CA LYS A 118 6.14 -6.58 11.42
C LYS A 118 5.86 -7.50 10.25
N ASP A 119 4.71 -7.35 9.59
CA ASP A 119 4.33 -8.16 8.43
C ASP A 119 5.36 -8.03 7.29
N LEU A 120 5.95 -6.84 7.13
CA LEU A 120 7.02 -6.60 6.15
C LEU A 120 8.32 -7.31 6.53
N ALA A 121 8.75 -7.25 7.79
CA ALA A 121 9.93 -7.96 8.26
C ALA A 121 9.76 -9.48 8.09
N ASP A 122 8.64 -10.03 8.55
CA ASP A 122 8.31 -11.46 8.48
C ASP A 122 8.28 -11.96 7.02
N PHE A 123 7.66 -11.17 6.12
CA PHE A 123 7.64 -11.50 4.70
C PHE A 123 9.03 -11.54 4.07
N ILE A 124 9.89 -10.56 4.40
CA ILE A 124 11.25 -10.51 3.87
C ILE A 124 12.02 -11.75 4.32
N LEU A 125 11.98 -12.10 5.61
CA LEU A 125 12.63 -13.30 6.14
C LEU A 125 12.14 -14.57 5.43
N ALA A 126 10.82 -14.73 5.28
CA ALA A 126 10.25 -15.88 4.58
C ALA A 126 10.68 -15.99 3.11
N GLN A 127 10.96 -14.87 2.42
CA GLN A 127 11.48 -14.93 1.05
C GLN A 127 12.96 -15.35 1.01
N PHE A 128 13.75 -15.05 2.06
CA PHE A 128 15.14 -15.50 2.16
C PHE A 128 15.25 -16.98 2.52
N ASP A 129 14.33 -17.52 3.32
CA ASP A 129 14.35 -18.94 3.68
C ASP A 129 13.92 -19.86 2.52
N ASN A 130 13.36 -19.28 1.45
CA ASN A 130 12.97 -19.97 0.22
C ASN A 130 13.99 -19.78 -0.94
N LEU A 131 15.15 -19.16 -0.67
CA LEU A 131 16.27 -19.00 -1.61
C LEU A 131 17.35 -20.05 -1.34
#